data_AF-A0AAD6VLB5-F1
#
_entry.id   AF-A0AAD6VLB5-F1
#
_cell.length_a   1.000
_cell.length_b   1.000
_cell.length_c   1.000
_cell.angle_alpha   90.00
_cell.angle_beta   90.00
_cell.angle_gamma   90.00
#
_symmetry.space_group_name_H-M   'P 1'
#
loop_
_entity.id
_entity.type
_entity.pdbx_description
1 polymer ?
#
loop_
_entity_poly.entity_id
_entity_poly.type
_entity_poly.pdbx_seq_one_letter_code
_entity_poly.pdbx_strand_id
1 'polypeptide(L)'
;MHHHHVAHRNCHFLNIMIDGTHLYPQGFHPDIIHQHLKPDKCAIAKHYMCTRLSVKYYFIDFGISRRYDASDRAPMEGIIRGGDKTTPEHVVPGQWAADPFPTDIYYLGNFIRQHFLEGFEEPRIGYRVPGHAGFDFMAPLMQDMVHPNQTQWPTIDVIVARFADIWQSLRACMVSKGEFAYWPHRVVAHWCCCMRFVALRV
;
A
#
# COMPACT_ATOMS: atom_id res chain seq x y z
N MET A 1 0.19 -8.34 13.58
CA MET A 1 1.65 -8.26 13.76
C MET A 1 2.01 -7.49 15.01
N HIS A 2 1.57 -6.23 15.14
CA HIS A 2 1.77 -5.42 16.34
C HIS A 2 1.20 -6.05 17.63
N HIS A 3 0.04 -6.74 17.58
CA HIS A 3 -0.47 -7.51 18.74
C HIS A 3 0.43 -8.66 19.21
N HIS A 4 1.34 -9.12 18.35
CA HIS A 4 2.37 -10.11 18.72
C HIS A 4 3.70 -9.44 19.09
N HIS A 5 3.70 -8.12 19.28
CA HIS A 5 4.86 -7.29 19.58
C HIS A 5 5.94 -7.37 18.50
N VAL A 6 5.52 -7.55 17.23
CA VAL A 6 6.42 -7.58 16.08
C VAL A 6 6.23 -6.33 15.24
N ALA A 7 7.31 -5.58 15.02
CA ALA A 7 7.37 -4.46 14.09
C ALA A 7 8.13 -4.86 12.81
N HIS A 8 7.60 -4.49 11.65
CA HIS A 8 8.19 -4.82 10.35
C HIS A 8 9.44 -3.98 10.10
N ARG A 9 9.34 -2.69 10.39
CA ARG A 9 10.34 -1.63 10.21
C ARG A 9 10.69 -1.30 8.75
N ASN A 10 9.92 -1.80 7.78
CA ASN A 10 10.18 -1.57 6.35
C ASN A 10 8.94 -1.75 5.44
N CYS A 11 7.77 -1.28 5.88
CA CYS A 11 6.50 -1.46 5.16
C CYS A 11 6.38 -0.55 3.92
N HIS A 12 7.03 -0.89 2.80
CA HIS A 12 6.89 -0.16 1.54
C HIS A 12 6.49 -1.07 0.37
N PHE A 13 6.22 -0.47 -0.79
CA PHE A 13 5.62 -1.17 -1.93
C PHE A 13 6.38 -2.40 -2.45
N LEU A 14 7.70 -2.49 -2.26
CA LEU A 14 8.47 -3.69 -2.68
C LEU A 14 8.34 -4.84 -1.67
N ASN A 15 7.91 -4.55 -0.45
CA ASN A 15 7.73 -5.51 0.63
C ASN A 15 6.25 -5.91 0.84
N ILE A 16 5.36 -5.46 -0.05
CA ILE A 16 3.96 -5.84 -0.08
C ILE A 16 3.70 -6.58 -1.39
N MET A 17 3.60 -7.91 -1.31
CA MET A 17 3.43 -8.78 -2.47
C MET A 17 2.00 -9.27 -2.60
N ILE A 18 1.60 -9.61 -3.82
CA ILE A 18 0.30 -10.17 -4.15
C ILE A 18 0.45 -11.62 -4.63
N ASP A 19 -0.47 -12.50 -4.23
CA ASP A 19 -0.63 -13.80 -4.89
C ASP A 19 -1.22 -13.59 -6.30
N GLY A 20 -0.32 -13.54 -7.28
CA GLY A 20 -0.67 -13.34 -8.68
C GLY A 20 -1.18 -14.60 -9.40
N THR A 21 -1.23 -15.77 -8.74
CA THR A 21 -1.48 -17.06 -9.40
C THR A 21 -2.79 -17.07 -10.18
N HIS A 22 -3.85 -16.49 -9.61
CA HIS A 22 -5.16 -16.39 -10.27
C HIS A 22 -5.27 -15.18 -11.20
N LEU A 23 -4.49 -14.12 -10.96
CA LEU A 23 -4.47 -12.94 -11.80
C LEU A 23 -3.80 -13.21 -13.14
N TYR A 24 -2.72 -14.00 -13.13
CA TYR A 24 -1.89 -14.33 -14.28
C TYR A 24 -1.78 -15.85 -14.43
N PRO A 25 -2.83 -16.52 -14.97
CA PRO A 25 -2.88 -17.99 -15.04
C PRO A 25 -1.76 -18.62 -15.90
N GLN A 26 -1.10 -17.83 -16.74
CA GLN A 26 0.00 -18.25 -17.61
C GLN A 26 1.35 -17.67 -17.14
N GLY A 27 1.38 -17.08 -15.94
CA GLY A 27 2.53 -16.34 -15.42
C GLY A 27 2.67 -14.94 -16.03
N PHE A 28 3.59 -14.19 -15.44
CA PHE A 28 3.98 -12.84 -15.86
C PHE A 28 5.47 -12.64 -15.61
N HIS A 29 6.03 -11.60 -16.23
CA HIS A 29 7.44 -11.28 -16.05
C HIS A 29 7.70 -10.76 -14.61
N PRO A 30 8.71 -11.27 -13.88
CA PRO A 30 8.93 -10.90 -12.48
C PRO A 30 9.48 -9.47 -12.29
N ASP A 31 10.13 -8.91 -13.31
CA ASP A 31 10.63 -7.52 -13.28
C ASP A 31 9.48 -6.50 -13.17
N ILE A 32 9.60 -5.58 -12.22
CA ILE A 32 8.57 -4.61 -11.84
C ILE A 32 8.09 -3.72 -12.99
N ILE A 33 8.95 -3.38 -13.94
CA ILE A 33 8.61 -2.52 -15.09
C ILE A 33 7.86 -3.33 -16.15
N HIS A 34 8.10 -4.64 -16.20
CA HIS A 34 7.62 -5.53 -17.26
C HIS A 34 6.52 -6.50 -16.81
N GLN A 35 5.92 -6.33 -15.63
CA GLN A 35 4.91 -7.27 -15.08
C GLN A 35 3.66 -7.44 -15.95
N HIS A 36 3.44 -6.54 -16.92
CA HIS A 36 2.37 -6.67 -17.92
C HIS A 36 2.71 -7.66 -19.06
N LEU A 37 3.96 -8.16 -19.13
CA LEU A 37 4.44 -9.09 -20.15
C LEU A 37 4.49 -10.53 -19.65
N LYS A 38 4.54 -11.47 -20.59
CA LYS A 38 4.82 -12.89 -20.34
C LYS A 38 6.24 -13.08 -19.75
N PRO A 39 6.53 -14.23 -19.10
CA PRO A 39 7.85 -14.53 -18.56
C PRO A 39 9.01 -14.40 -19.54
N ASP A 40 8.77 -14.60 -20.84
CA ASP A 40 9.75 -14.49 -21.93
C ASP A 40 9.83 -13.07 -22.54
N LYS A 41 9.02 -12.12 -22.07
CA LYS A 41 8.84 -10.76 -22.63
C LYS A 41 8.34 -10.70 -24.07
N CYS A 42 7.92 -11.81 -24.68
CA CYS A 42 7.57 -11.84 -26.10
C CYS A 42 6.17 -11.28 -26.39
N ALA A 43 5.28 -11.23 -25.40
CA ALA A 43 3.93 -10.68 -25.54
C ALA A 43 3.36 -10.18 -24.21
N ILE A 44 2.23 -9.47 -24.28
CA ILE A 44 1.44 -9.09 -23.10
C ILE A 44 0.92 -10.36 -22.41
N ALA A 45 1.05 -10.43 -21.09
CA ALA A 45 0.50 -11.51 -20.30
C ALA A 45 -1.02 -11.39 -20.19
N LYS A 46 -1.70 -12.53 -20.32
CA LYS A 46 -3.13 -12.63 -20.03
C LYS A 46 -3.33 -12.37 -18.53
N HIS A 47 -4.15 -11.37 -18.20
CA HIS A 47 -4.42 -10.99 -16.82
C HIS A 47 -5.91 -10.77 -16.55
N TYR A 48 -6.31 -10.92 -15.29
CA TYR A 48 -7.65 -10.60 -14.80
C TYR A 48 -7.58 -9.45 -13.78
N MET A 49 -8.70 -8.74 -13.61
CA MET A 49 -8.80 -7.65 -12.62
C MET A 49 -8.96 -8.21 -11.20
N CYS A 50 -8.24 -7.64 -10.23
CA CYS A 50 -8.39 -7.98 -8.81
C CYS A 50 -9.82 -7.74 -8.28
N THR A 51 -10.60 -6.86 -8.91
CA THR A 51 -12.02 -6.65 -8.54
C THR A 51 -12.92 -7.86 -8.84
N ARG A 52 -12.44 -8.82 -9.64
CA ARG A 52 -13.17 -10.03 -10.02
C ARG A 52 -12.72 -11.28 -9.28
N LEU A 53 -11.61 -11.22 -8.54
CA LEU A 53 -10.97 -12.38 -7.90
C LEU A 53 -10.50 -12.00 -6.50
N SER A 54 -10.73 -12.87 -5.52
CA SER A 54 -10.13 -12.70 -4.20
C SER A 54 -8.61 -12.88 -4.30
N VAL A 55 -7.86 -11.83 -3.97
CA VAL A 55 -6.39 -11.82 -3.99
C VAL A 55 -5.85 -11.72 -2.57
N LYS A 56 -4.75 -12.45 -2.31
CA LYS A 56 -4.06 -12.40 -1.01
C LYS A 56 -2.85 -11.49 -1.12
N TYR A 57 -2.64 -10.69 -0.09
CA TYR A 57 -1.48 -9.84 0.07
C TYR A 57 -0.59 -10.38 1.18
N TYR A 58 0.73 -10.21 1.02
CA TYR A 58 1.74 -10.67 1.96
C TYR A 58 2.73 -9.55 2.25
N PHE A 59 3.06 -9.37 3.53
CA PHE A 59 4.30 -8.71 3.91
C PHE A 59 5.45 -9.69 3.73
N ILE A 60 6.55 -9.22 3.14
CA ILE A 60 7.78 -9.98 2.95
C ILE A 60 8.98 -9.18 3.48
N ASP A 61 10.16 -9.78 3.43
CA ASP A 61 11.42 -9.16 3.87
C ASP A 61 11.39 -8.71 5.33
N PHE A 62 11.38 -9.72 6.21
CA PHE A 62 11.48 -9.53 7.65
C PHE A 62 12.92 -9.33 8.14
N GLY A 63 13.87 -9.03 7.25
CA GLY A 63 15.31 -8.99 7.55
C GLY A 63 15.69 -7.97 8.63
N ILE A 64 14.93 -6.87 8.72
CA ILE A 64 15.11 -5.84 9.75
C ILE A 64 13.96 -5.79 10.77
N SER A 65 13.01 -6.71 10.67
CA SER A 65 11.92 -6.81 11.63
C SER A 65 12.41 -7.26 13.00
N ARG A 66 11.66 -6.87 14.02
CA ARG A 66 12.00 -7.17 15.42
C ARG A 66 10.77 -7.56 16.20
N ARG A 67 10.96 -8.51 17.12
CA ARG A 67 9.99 -8.86 18.14
C ARG A 67 10.45 -8.27 19.47
N TYR A 68 9.58 -7.55 20.13
CA TYR A 68 9.81 -6.89 21.41
C TYR A 68 9.15 -7.68 22.54
N ASP A 69 9.61 -7.42 23.77
CA ASP A 69 8.96 -7.96 24.95
C ASP A 69 7.58 -7.34 25.15
N ALA A 70 6.60 -8.12 25.59
CA ALA A 70 5.24 -7.62 25.79
C ALA A 70 5.12 -6.58 26.92
N SER A 71 6.10 -6.54 27.82
CA SER A 71 6.19 -5.52 28.86
C SER A 71 6.70 -4.18 28.35
N ASP A 72 7.43 -4.16 27.23
CA ASP A 72 7.94 -2.94 26.61
C ASP A 72 6.94 -2.38 25.61
N ARG A 73 6.19 -1.36 26.06
CA ARG A 73 5.11 -0.76 25.28
C ARG A 73 5.57 0.30 24.29
N ALA A 74 6.81 0.78 24.39
CA ALA A 74 7.36 1.83 23.54
C ALA A 74 8.87 1.60 23.35
N PRO A 75 9.25 0.49 22.69
CA PRO A 75 10.66 0.11 22.57
C PRO A 75 11.41 1.13 21.73
N MET A 76 12.56 1.59 22.24
CA MET A 76 13.45 2.46 21.46
C MET A 76 14.45 1.61 20.69
N GLU A 77 14.32 1.61 19.37
CA GLU A 77 15.16 0.83 18.47
C GLU A 77 15.96 1.74 17.53
N GLY A 78 17.18 1.32 17.19
CA GLY A 78 18.03 2.05 16.26
C GLY A 78 17.34 2.30 14.92
N ILE A 79 17.38 3.53 14.43
CA ILE A 79 16.77 3.92 13.16
C ILE A 79 17.55 3.29 12.00
N ILE A 80 16.83 2.53 11.16
CA ILE A 80 17.35 1.98 9.91
C ILE A 80 16.58 2.62 8.77
N ARG A 81 17.30 3.29 7.87
CA ARG A 81 16.68 3.93 6.69
C ARG A 81 16.42 2.88 5.61
N GLY A 82 15.19 2.35 5.61
CA GLY A 82 14.71 1.36 4.65
C GLY A 82 14.36 1.92 3.27
N GLY A 83 13.39 1.28 2.62
CA GLY A 83 12.94 1.68 1.27
C GLY A 83 12.24 3.04 1.26
N ASP A 84 11.44 3.33 2.29
CA ASP A 84 10.90 4.65 2.52
C ASP A 84 11.83 5.45 3.45
N LYS A 85 12.23 6.64 2.98
CA LYS A 85 13.19 7.53 3.64
C LYS A 85 12.54 8.82 4.13
N THR A 86 11.23 8.98 3.98
CA THR A 86 10.53 10.25 4.29
C THR A 86 10.01 10.34 5.72
N THR A 87 10.15 9.27 6.52
CA THR A 87 9.70 9.25 7.91
C THR A 87 10.35 10.37 8.73
N PRO A 88 9.58 11.15 9.53
CA PRO A 88 10.09 12.31 10.25
C PRO A 88 11.32 12.03 11.14
N GLU A 89 11.39 10.87 11.79
CA GLU A 89 12.54 10.49 12.62
C GLU A 89 13.86 10.43 11.86
N HIS A 90 13.84 10.20 10.55
CA HIS A 90 15.06 10.07 9.77
C HIS A 90 15.81 11.40 9.62
N VAL A 91 15.10 12.53 9.76
CA VAL A 91 15.63 13.86 9.46
C VAL A 91 15.83 14.71 10.71
N VAL A 92 15.45 14.24 11.89
CA VAL A 92 15.68 14.94 13.16
C VAL A 92 17.16 14.81 13.56
N PRO A 93 17.92 15.92 13.68
CA PRO A 93 19.32 15.86 14.10
C PRO A 93 19.48 15.26 15.49
N GLY A 94 20.39 14.30 15.64
CA GLY A 94 20.67 13.65 16.93
C GLY A 94 19.69 12.56 17.34
N GLN A 95 18.62 12.33 16.57
CA GLN A 95 17.72 11.19 16.79
C GLN A 95 18.30 9.94 16.11
N TRP A 96 18.69 8.96 16.93
CA TRP A 96 19.29 7.69 16.49
C TRP A 96 18.40 6.48 16.77
N ALA A 97 17.34 6.65 17.56
CA ALA A 97 16.36 5.63 17.85
C ALA A 97 14.93 6.19 17.80
N ALA A 98 13.98 5.32 17.49
CA ALA A 98 12.55 5.61 17.47
C ALA A 98 11.75 4.37 17.87
N ASP A 99 10.50 4.58 18.26
CA ASP A 99 9.55 3.49 18.42
C ASP A 99 9.19 2.94 17.03
N PRO A 100 9.45 1.66 16.74
CA PRO A 100 9.21 1.08 15.43
C PRO A 100 7.72 0.85 15.13
N PHE A 101 6.83 0.77 16.13
CA PHE A 101 5.41 0.51 15.86
C PHE A 101 4.71 1.71 15.21
N PRO A 102 4.86 2.95 15.71
CA PRO A 102 4.35 4.13 15.02
C PRO A 102 5.06 4.37 13.67
N THR A 103 6.34 4.04 13.55
CA THR A 103 7.07 4.08 12.27
C THR A 103 6.43 3.18 11.20
N ASP A 104 6.03 1.95 11.54
CA ASP A 104 5.30 1.06 10.62
C ASP A 104 3.98 1.67 10.13
N ILE A 105 3.28 2.41 11.00
CA ILE A 105 2.05 3.12 10.65
C ILE A 105 2.32 4.20 9.62
N TYR A 106 3.35 5.01 9.83
CA TYR A 106 3.74 6.03 8.87
C TYR A 106 4.06 5.39 7.52
N TYR A 107 4.87 4.33 7.50
CA TYR A 107 5.24 3.65 6.25
C TYR A 107 4.01 3.16 5.47
N LEU A 108 3.05 2.54 6.16
CA LEU A 108 1.82 2.08 5.53
C LEU A 108 0.97 3.25 5.00
N GLY A 109 0.84 4.31 5.77
CA GLY A 109 0.09 5.50 5.38
C GLY A 109 0.73 6.19 4.18
N ASN A 110 2.07 6.27 4.17
CA ASN A 110 2.83 6.87 3.10
C ASN A 110 2.78 6.03 1.82
N PHE A 111 2.87 4.71 1.94
CA PHE A 111 2.63 3.78 0.83
C PHE A 111 1.26 4.02 0.19
N ILE A 112 0.18 4.06 0.98
CA ILE A 112 -1.16 4.26 0.43
C ILE A 112 -1.30 5.66 -0.20
N ARG A 113 -0.80 6.70 0.48
CA ARG A 113 -0.80 8.08 -0.02
C ARG A 113 -0.10 8.20 -1.37
N GLN A 114 1.10 7.64 -1.49
CA GLN A 114 1.92 7.71 -2.70
C GLN A 114 1.40 6.82 -3.83
N HIS A 115 0.96 5.59 -3.54
CA HIS A 115 0.59 4.65 -4.60
C HIS A 115 -0.89 4.70 -5.00
N PHE A 116 -1.77 5.33 -4.20
CA PHE A 116 -3.20 5.41 -4.49
C PHE A 116 -3.73 6.83 -4.58
N LEU A 117 -3.32 7.76 -3.71
CA LEU A 117 -3.89 9.11 -3.67
C LEU A 117 -3.19 10.10 -4.61
N GLU A 118 -1.89 10.29 -4.40
CA GLU A 118 -1.09 11.32 -5.06
C GLU A 118 -0.43 10.81 -6.35
N GLY A 119 0.06 9.57 -6.32
CA GLY A 119 0.95 9.02 -7.34
C GLY A 119 2.41 9.06 -6.87
N PHE A 120 3.22 8.19 -7.47
CA PHE A 120 4.62 8.01 -7.12
C PHE A 120 5.46 7.84 -8.37
N GLU A 121 6.66 8.38 -8.35
CA GLU A 121 7.65 8.24 -9.40
C GLU A 121 9.00 7.92 -8.75
N GLU A 122 9.62 6.83 -9.19
CA GLU A 122 11.01 6.47 -8.88
C GLU A 122 11.85 6.66 -10.15
N PRO A 123 12.47 7.85 -10.32
CA PRO A 123 13.15 8.20 -11.56
C PRO A 123 14.32 7.26 -11.87
N ARG A 124 14.95 6.66 -10.85
CA ARG A 124 16.13 5.78 -11.04
C ARG A 124 15.82 4.52 -11.84
N ILE A 125 14.57 4.03 -11.78
CA ILE A 125 14.14 2.83 -12.49
C ILE A 125 13.00 3.13 -13.48
N GLY A 126 12.66 4.40 -13.70
CA GLY A 126 11.55 4.80 -14.57
C GLY A 126 10.19 4.25 -14.14
N TYR A 127 10.04 3.87 -12.86
CA TYR A 127 8.78 3.34 -12.34
C TYR A 127 7.89 4.49 -11.93
N ARG A 128 6.67 4.52 -12.49
CA ARG A 128 5.67 5.54 -12.18
C ARG A 128 4.32 4.90 -12.00
N VAL A 129 3.64 5.26 -10.92
CA VAL A 129 2.25 4.95 -10.69
C VAL A 129 1.45 6.25 -10.56
N PRO A 130 0.36 6.42 -11.34
CA PRO A 130 -0.53 7.55 -11.16
C PRO A 130 -1.33 7.39 -9.86
N GLY A 131 -1.69 8.51 -9.24
CA GLY A 131 -2.76 8.52 -8.23
C GLY A 131 -4.11 8.15 -8.87
N HIS A 132 -5.11 7.85 -8.05
CA HIS A 132 -6.43 7.44 -8.47
C HIS A 132 -7.46 8.51 -8.15
N ALA A 133 -8.37 8.77 -9.08
CA ALA A 133 -9.53 9.62 -8.85
C ALA A 133 -10.56 8.85 -8.01
N GLY A 134 -11.21 9.55 -7.08
CA GLY A 134 -12.19 8.95 -6.18
C GLY A 134 -11.57 8.18 -5.01
N PHE A 135 -10.26 8.32 -4.76
CA PHE A 135 -9.59 7.80 -3.55
C PHE A 135 -9.57 8.83 -2.40
N ASP A 136 -10.10 10.03 -2.63
CA ASP A 136 -10.02 11.16 -1.70
C ASP A 136 -10.70 10.90 -0.35
N PHE A 137 -11.64 9.94 -0.29
CA PHE A 137 -12.27 9.50 0.96
C PHE A 137 -11.28 8.90 1.96
N MET A 138 -10.12 8.37 1.51
CA MET A 138 -9.05 7.88 2.37
C MET A 138 -8.14 8.98 2.89
N ALA A 139 -8.17 10.17 2.28
CA ALA A 139 -7.21 11.23 2.56
C ALA A 139 -7.15 11.61 4.05
N PRO A 140 -8.26 11.74 4.80
CA PRO A 140 -8.20 12.06 6.23
C PRO A 140 -7.46 11.00 7.04
N LEU A 141 -7.72 9.71 6.76
CA LEU A 141 -7.02 8.61 7.46
C LEU A 141 -5.52 8.64 7.15
N MET A 142 -5.14 8.88 5.90
CA MET A 142 -3.73 8.96 5.50
C MET A 142 -3.02 10.14 6.14
N GLN A 143 -3.65 11.32 6.19
CA GLN A 143 -3.08 12.52 6.81
C GLN A 143 -2.74 12.28 8.29
N ASP A 144 -3.60 11.56 9.02
CA ASP A 144 -3.33 11.22 10.41
C ASP A 144 -2.18 10.21 10.56
N MET A 145 -2.08 9.23 9.65
CA MET A 145 -1.00 8.24 9.65
C MET A 145 0.36 8.82 9.26
N VAL A 146 0.39 9.83 8.37
CA VAL A 146 1.63 10.48 7.91
C VAL A 146 1.87 11.84 8.55
N HIS A 147 1.27 12.08 9.71
CA HIS A 147 1.36 13.39 10.38
C HIS A 147 2.83 13.74 10.72
N PRO A 148 3.29 14.99 10.57
CA PRO A 148 4.68 15.35 10.87
C PRO A 148 5.08 15.13 12.34
N ASN A 149 4.11 15.26 13.25
CA ASN A 149 4.29 15.00 14.68
C ASN A 149 3.90 13.55 15.02
N GLN A 150 4.89 12.74 15.40
CA GLN A 150 4.74 11.31 15.73
C GLN A 150 3.78 11.05 16.88
N THR A 151 3.69 11.96 17.86
CA THR A 151 2.80 11.80 19.01
C THR A 151 1.32 11.82 18.63
N GLN A 152 1.00 12.25 17.41
CA GLN A 152 -0.36 12.28 16.89
C GLN A 152 -0.70 11.05 16.03
N TRP A 153 0.26 10.14 15.82
CA TRP A 153 0.00 8.96 15.01
C TRP A 153 -0.97 8.01 15.73
N PRO A 154 -2.04 7.57 15.04
CA PRO A 154 -2.97 6.61 15.61
C PRO A 154 -2.32 5.23 15.72
N THR A 155 -2.76 4.43 16.70
CA THR A 155 -2.35 3.02 16.80
C THR A 155 -2.97 2.20 15.66
N ILE A 156 -2.41 1.01 15.41
CA ILE A 156 -2.95 0.09 14.40
C ILE A 156 -4.43 -0.23 14.63
N ASP A 157 -4.85 -0.36 15.89
CA ASP A 157 -6.25 -0.69 16.22
C ASP A 157 -7.21 0.43 15.81
N VAL A 158 -6.82 1.69 16.07
CA VAL A 158 -7.59 2.86 15.64
C VAL A 158 -7.68 2.94 14.12
N ILE A 159 -6.57 2.66 13.43
CA ILE A 159 -6.51 2.68 11.96
C ILE A 159 -7.39 1.58 11.36
N VAL A 160 -7.30 0.36 11.88
CA VAL A 160 -8.10 -0.78 11.41
C VAL A 160 -9.58 -0.52 11.61
N ALA A 161 -9.98 0.04 12.77
CA ALA A 161 -11.37 0.41 13.02
C ALA A 161 -11.86 1.48 12.03
N ARG A 162 -11.12 2.59 11.88
CA ARG A 162 -11.48 3.66 10.93
C ARG A 162 -11.52 3.17 9.49
N PHE A 163 -10.58 2.30 9.11
CA PHE A 163 -10.56 1.68 7.79
C PHE A 163 -11.80 0.80 7.57
N ALA A 164 -12.23 0.04 8.59
CA ALA A 164 -13.44 -0.77 8.51
C ALA A 164 -14.70 0.10 8.30
N ASP A 165 -14.80 1.24 8.99
CA ASP A 165 -15.92 2.19 8.82
C ASP A 165 -15.94 2.79 7.40
N ILE A 166 -14.77 3.20 6.91
CA ILE A 166 -14.60 3.67 5.53
C ILE A 166 -14.99 2.57 4.53
N TRP A 167 -14.57 1.33 4.78
CA TRP A 167 -14.86 0.18 3.92
C TRP A 167 -16.34 -0.18 3.85
N GLN A 168 -17.07 0.00 4.95
CA GLN A 168 -18.52 -0.22 5.00
C GLN A 168 -19.30 0.88 4.28
N SER A 169 -18.83 2.13 4.34
CA SER A 169 -19.47 3.26 3.65
C SER A 169 -19.14 3.33 2.15
N LEU A 170 -18.16 2.56 1.69
CA LEU A 170 -17.65 2.58 0.33
C LEU A 170 -18.66 2.04 -0.70
N ARG A 171 -19.08 2.93 -1.60
CA ARG A 171 -19.84 2.62 -2.82
C ARG A 171 -19.12 3.03 -4.12
N ALA A 172 -17.85 3.40 -4.03
CA ALA A 172 -17.12 4.06 -5.12
C ALA A 172 -16.30 3.10 -6.00
N CYS A 173 -16.29 3.37 -7.31
CA CYS A 173 -15.26 2.88 -8.22
C CYS A 173 -14.05 3.82 -8.22
N MET A 174 -12.85 3.25 -8.19
CA MET A 174 -11.60 4.00 -8.31
C MET A 174 -11.05 3.87 -9.73
N VAL A 175 -10.65 4.97 -10.36
CA VAL A 175 -10.08 4.97 -11.73
C VAL A 175 -8.76 5.73 -11.68
N SER A 176 -7.74 5.29 -12.42
CA SER A 176 -6.45 5.99 -12.41
C SER A 176 -6.61 7.42 -12.96
N LYS A 177 -5.94 8.41 -12.35
CA LYS A 177 -6.00 9.80 -12.82
C LYS A 177 -5.48 9.87 -14.25
N GLY A 178 -6.30 10.41 -15.15
CA GLY A 178 -6.00 10.50 -16.59
C GLY A 178 -6.41 9.28 -17.42
N GLU A 179 -6.79 8.14 -16.82
CA GLU A 179 -7.10 6.91 -17.56
C GLU A 179 -8.29 7.06 -18.51
N PHE A 180 -9.32 7.82 -18.13
CA PHE A 180 -10.47 8.07 -19.00
C PHE A 180 -10.11 8.80 -20.30
N ALA A 181 -9.15 9.73 -20.24
CA ALA A 181 -8.72 10.49 -21.41
C ALA A 181 -8.02 9.61 -22.46
N TYR A 182 -7.32 8.56 -22.02
CA TYR A 182 -6.56 7.68 -22.90
C TYR A 182 -7.28 6.36 -23.24
N TRP A 183 -8.08 5.82 -22.31
CA TRP A 183 -8.64 4.47 -22.39
C TRP A 183 -10.10 4.37 -21.88
N PRO A 184 -11.07 5.06 -22.49
CA PRO A 184 -12.44 5.15 -21.98
C PRO A 184 -13.15 3.78 -21.87
N HIS A 185 -12.84 2.84 -22.77
CA HIS A 185 -13.42 1.48 -22.74
C HIS A 185 -13.02 0.68 -21.49
N ARG A 186 -11.79 0.88 -20.96
CA ARG A 186 -11.33 0.23 -19.73
C ARG A 186 -12.06 0.77 -18.52
N VAL A 187 -12.25 2.09 -18.49
CA VAL A 187 -13.01 2.76 -17.44
C VAL A 187 -14.45 2.24 -17.41
N VAL A 188 -15.14 2.17 -18.56
CA VAL A 188 -16.51 1.61 -18.62
C VAL A 188 -16.55 0.16 -18.12
N ALA A 189 -15.62 -0.69 -18.56
CA ALA A 189 -15.55 -2.08 -18.11
C ALA A 189 -15.31 -2.20 -16.59
N HIS A 190 -14.47 -1.34 -16.03
CA HIS A 190 -14.23 -1.25 -14.59
C HIS A 190 -15.49 -0.82 -13.82
N TRP A 191 -16.19 0.21 -14.29
CA TRP A 191 -17.47 0.65 -13.71
C TRP A 191 -18.52 -0.45 -13.73
N CYS A 192 -18.66 -1.20 -14.83
CA CYS A 192 -19.53 -2.37 -14.89
C CYS A 192 -19.16 -3.43 -13.85
N CYS A 193 -17.85 -3.68 -13.65
CA CYS A 193 -17.38 -4.62 -12.64
C CYS A 193 -17.68 -4.14 -11.22
N CYS A 194 -17.46 -2.85 -10.89
CA CYS A 194 -17.82 -2.35 -9.58
C CYS A 194 -19.32 -2.37 -9.34
N MET A 195 -20.15 -1.99 -10.32
CA MET A 195 -21.60 -2.01 -10.17
C MET A 195 -22.09 -3.42 -9.86
N ARG A 196 -21.51 -4.43 -10.53
CA ARG A 196 -21.75 -5.84 -10.21
C ARG A 196 -21.26 -6.19 -8.79
N PHE A 197 -20.08 -5.76 -8.39
CA PHE A 197 -19.55 -6.00 -7.04
C PHE A 197 -20.44 -5.38 -5.94
N VAL A 198 -20.89 -4.13 -6.14
CA VAL A 198 -21.80 -3.42 -5.23
C VAL A 198 -23.16 -4.11 -5.19
N ALA A 199 -23.69 -4.56 -6.33
CA ALA A 199 -24.97 -5.27 -6.39
C ALA A 199 -24.92 -6.66 -5.72
N LEU A 200 -23.78 -7.36 -5.78
CA LEU A 200 -23.57 -8.65 -5.13
C LEU A 200 -23.22 -8.55 -3.63
N ARG A 201 -23.09 -7.33 -3.10
CA ARG A 201 -22.85 -7.05 -1.67
C ARG A 201 -24.12 -6.91 -0.83
N VAL A 202 -25.30 -7.00 -1.46
CA VAL A 202 -26.63 -6.97 -0.82
C VAL A 202 -27.02 -8.36 -0.36
#